data_AF-A0A4V1XA61-F1
#
_entry.id   AF-A0A4V1XA61-F1
#
_cell.length_a   1.000
_cell.length_b   1.000
_cell.length_c   1.000
_cell.angle_alpha   90.00
_cell.angle_beta   90.00
_cell.angle_gamma   90.00
#
_symmetry.space_group_name_H-M   'P 1'
#
loop_
_entity.id
_entity.type
_entity.pdbx_description
1 polymer ?
#
loop_
_entity_poly.entity_id
_entity_poly.type
_entity_poly.pdbx_seq_one_letter_code
_entity_poly.pdbx_strand_id
1 'polypeptide(L)'
;MSAPAEEASSREKESRQNPTRPRQAAESSWFKIPAPLARLFKKFPLLTYPPNELPARSPKSRDTATLYVFISDQDALRDLPSFNPSCLKWQSFLRLAGVEFRVVSSNNHASPTGALPFLIPPAKLNDPKSQTPIPSNKLEQWGLDNGTSKLPDVPSRKLEAYEALLDHRIRAAWLYTLYLSPLNSGVLSGLYVAPNSASQIVRTTILHQLRHAAETEITKSSGKPAVDSTTIYDGAREAFEALAIMPHSAS
;
A
#
# COMPACT_ATOMS: atom_id res chain seq x y z
N MET A 1 -26.82 -56.51 20.20
CA MET A 1 -27.63 -56.22 21.40
C MET A 1 -27.04 -55.00 22.09
N SER A 2 -27.89 -54.17 22.69
CA SER A 2 -27.63 -53.14 23.72
C SER A 2 -26.36 -52.27 23.69
N ALA A 3 -26.55 -50.95 23.72
CA ALA A 3 -25.59 -49.99 24.27
C ALA A 3 -25.54 -50.07 25.83
N PRO A 4 -24.69 -49.26 26.47
CA PRO A 4 -25.28 -48.11 27.18
C PRO A 4 -24.50 -46.79 26.99
N ALA A 5 -25.08 -45.70 27.51
CA ALA A 5 -24.45 -44.39 27.71
C ALA A 5 -23.76 -44.33 29.11
N GLU A 6 -23.14 -43.24 29.59
CA GLU A 6 -22.97 -41.85 29.11
C GLU A 6 -21.45 -41.49 29.12
N GLU A 7 -20.85 -40.34 29.47
CA GLU A 7 -21.25 -39.03 30.04
C GLU A 7 -20.33 -37.90 29.49
N ALA A 8 -20.30 -36.71 30.10
CA ALA A 8 -19.72 -35.49 29.51
C ALA A 8 -18.23 -35.23 29.84
N SER A 9 -17.56 -34.46 28.95
CA SER A 9 -16.75 -33.33 29.40
C SER A 9 -16.49 -32.31 28.29
N SER A 10 -17.07 -31.11 28.40
CA SER A 10 -16.77 -29.97 27.53
C SER A 10 -15.90 -28.96 28.27
N ARG A 11 -14.65 -28.76 27.85
CA ARG A 11 -13.76 -27.71 28.39
C ARG A 11 -13.22 -26.80 27.30
N GLU A 12 -13.75 -25.58 27.34
CA GLU A 12 -13.15 -24.27 27.05
C GLU A 12 -11.87 -24.23 26.19
N LYS A 13 -11.98 -23.63 25.00
CA LYS A 13 -10.84 -22.99 24.32
C LYS A 13 -10.67 -21.57 24.87
N GLU A 14 -9.71 -21.39 25.77
CA GLU A 14 -9.30 -20.07 26.26
C GLU A 14 -8.82 -19.17 25.10
N SER A 15 -9.50 -18.05 24.86
CA SER A 15 -9.13 -17.09 23.81
C SER A 15 -8.44 -15.86 24.41
N ARG A 16 -7.13 -15.73 24.16
CA ARG A 16 -6.34 -14.57 24.60
C ARG A 16 -6.81 -13.30 23.91
N GLN A 17 -7.51 -12.44 24.64
CA GLN A 17 -7.90 -11.12 24.15
C GLN A 17 -6.70 -10.15 24.22
N ASN A 18 -6.49 -9.39 23.14
CA ASN A 18 -5.58 -8.25 23.09
C ASN A 18 -6.40 -6.93 23.07
N PRO A 19 -5.84 -5.79 23.49
CA PRO A 19 -6.63 -4.71 24.08
C PRO A 19 -7.40 -3.83 23.08
N THR A 20 -8.71 -3.72 23.36
CA THR A 20 -9.48 -2.45 23.43
C THR A 20 -9.18 -1.37 22.39
N ARG A 21 -9.68 -1.55 21.16
CA ARG A 21 -10.15 -0.40 20.36
C ARG A 21 -11.48 0.09 20.98
N PRO A 22 -11.76 1.40 21.08
CA PRO A 22 -13.07 1.88 21.53
C PRO A 22 -14.16 1.33 20.61
N ARG A 23 -14.96 0.40 21.15
CA ARG A 23 -16.08 -0.24 20.49
C ARG A 23 -17.09 0.84 20.14
N GLN A 24 -17.27 1.12 18.84
CA GLN A 24 -18.42 1.89 18.39
C GLN A 24 -19.67 1.18 18.94
N ALA A 25 -20.40 1.87 19.81
CA ALA A 25 -21.57 1.29 20.43
C ALA A 25 -22.63 1.11 19.36
N ALA A 26 -22.85 -0.14 18.92
CA ALA A 26 -24.04 -0.49 18.18
C ALA A 26 -25.24 -0.01 19.00
N GLU A 27 -26.11 0.84 18.42
CA GLU A 27 -27.18 1.46 19.18
C GLU A 27 -28.13 0.40 19.73
N SER A 28 -27.98 0.05 21.01
CA SER A 28 -28.95 -0.72 21.78
C SER A 28 -30.18 0.15 22.02
N SER A 29 -30.99 0.29 20.97
CA SER A 29 -32.07 1.27 20.82
C SER A 29 -33.18 1.12 21.86
N TRP A 30 -33.18 0.03 22.63
CA TRP A 30 -34.16 -0.30 23.65
C TRP A 30 -33.95 0.44 24.98
N PHE A 31 -32.81 1.14 25.17
CA PHE A 31 -32.56 2.02 26.31
C PHE A 31 -32.08 3.41 25.88
N LYS A 32 -32.87 4.11 25.05
CA LYS A 32 -32.64 5.54 24.76
C LYS A 32 -33.00 6.38 25.99
N ILE A 33 -31.96 6.87 26.68
CA ILE A 33 -32.06 7.71 27.89
C ILE A 33 -33.05 8.87 27.65
N PRO A 34 -34.08 9.06 28.50
CA PRO A 34 -35.05 10.14 28.33
C PRO A 34 -34.39 11.51 28.23
N ALA A 35 -34.91 12.37 27.34
CA ALA A 35 -34.30 13.66 27.01
C ALA A 35 -33.94 14.55 28.23
N PRO A 36 -34.72 14.62 29.33
CA PRO A 36 -34.32 15.36 30.54
C PRO A 36 -33.04 14.81 31.19
N LEU A 37 -32.92 13.48 31.30
CA LEU A 37 -31.74 12.82 31.88
C LEU A 37 -30.52 12.92 30.96
N ALA A 38 -30.73 12.84 29.64
CA ALA A 38 -29.69 13.11 28.66
C ALA A 38 -29.18 14.57 28.71
N ARG A 39 -30.03 15.55 29.02
CA ARG A 39 -29.62 16.95 29.27
C ARG A 39 -28.77 17.09 30.54
N LEU A 40 -29.01 16.28 31.58
CA LEU A 40 -28.19 16.28 32.79
C LEU A 40 -26.79 15.74 32.52
N PHE A 41 -26.67 14.58 31.86
CA PHE A 41 -25.37 14.00 31.52
C PHE A 41 -24.57 14.86 30.52
N LYS A 42 -25.24 15.62 29.64
CA LYS A 42 -24.58 16.63 28.78
C LYS A 42 -23.93 17.80 29.52
N LYS A 43 -24.11 17.94 30.84
CA LYS A 43 -23.35 18.90 31.68
C LYS A 43 -21.98 18.39 32.12
N PHE A 44 -21.64 17.13 31.81
CA PHE A 44 -20.32 16.55 32.07
C PHE A 44 -19.55 16.36 30.75
N PRO A 45 -18.22 16.55 30.72
CA PRO A 45 -17.37 16.95 31.85
C PRO A 45 -17.57 18.42 32.26
N LEU A 46 -17.34 18.71 33.54
CA LEU A 46 -17.47 20.07 34.11
C LEU A 46 -16.36 21.04 33.64
N LEU A 47 -15.23 20.48 33.22
CA LEU A 47 -14.09 21.18 32.63
C LEU A 47 -13.51 20.31 31.52
N THR A 48 -13.34 20.90 30.34
CA THR A 48 -12.61 20.27 29.22
C THR A 48 -11.28 21.00 29.07
N TYR A 49 -10.18 20.30 29.32
CA TYR A 49 -8.83 20.82 29.07
C TYR A 49 -8.58 21.00 27.55
N PRO A 50 -7.67 21.89 27.15
CA PRO A 50 -7.24 21.96 25.75
C PRO A 50 -6.68 20.62 25.27
N PRO A 51 -6.72 20.31 23.96
CA PRO A 51 -6.07 19.12 23.41
C PRO A 51 -4.59 19.07 23.75
N ASN A 52 -4.09 17.89 24.12
CA ASN A 52 -2.65 17.67 24.30
C ASN A 52 -1.89 17.96 23.00
N GLU A 53 -0.69 18.52 23.12
CA GLU A 53 0.22 18.69 21.98
C GLU A 53 0.57 17.33 21.34
N LEU A 54 0.81 17.35 20.03
CA LEU A 54 1.21 16.15 19.31
C LEU A 54 2.66 15.77 19.65
N PRO A 55 2.99 14.47 19.84
CA PRO A 55 4.36 14.03 20.10
C PRO A 55 5.36 14.54 19.07
N ALA A 56 6.61 14.77 19.48
CA ALA A 56 7.65 15.39 18.64
C ALA A 56 7.97 14.68 17.30
N ARG A 57 7.52 13.43 17.11
CA ARG A 57 7.62 12.66 15.85
C ARG A 57 6.36 12.71 14.97
N SER A 58 5.32 13.44 15.36
CA SER A 58 4.14 13.64 14.53
C SER A 58 4.45 14.56 13.33
N PRO A 59 3.87 14.31 12.14
CA PRO A 59 4.06 15.18 10.97
C PRO A 59 3.60 16.61 11.26
N LYS A 60 4.53 17.57 11.16
CA LYS A 60 4.33 18.97 11.61
C LYS A 60 3.42 19.79 10.69
N SER A 61 3.54 19.62 9.37
CA SER A 61 2.61 20.21 8.40
C SER A 61 2.04 19.15 7.46
N ARG A 62 0.81 19.41 7.01
CA ARG A 62 0.04 18.59 6.06
C ARG A 62 -0.71 19.49 5.07
N ASP A 63 -0.04 20.59 4.75
CA ASP A 63 -0.31 21.58 3.72
C ASP A 63 -0.36 20.97 2.32
N THR A 64 0.69 20.27 1.92
CA THR A 64 0.80 19.66 0.58
C THR A 64 0.39 18.19 0.59
N ALA A 65 -0.17 17.70 -0.52
CA ALA A 65 -0.44 16.27 -0.71
C ALA A 65 0.85 15.45 -0.54
N THR A 66 0.77 14.30 0.13
CA THR A 66 1.95 13.49 0.47
C THR A 66 1.84 12.09 -0.12
N LEU A 67 2.68 11.74 -1.10
CA LEU A 67 2.76 10.41 -1.70
C LEU A 67 3.80 9.56 -0.95
N TYR A 68 3.36 8.43 -0.41
CA TYR A 68 4.20 7.49 0.33
C TYR A 68 4.66 6.35 -0.58
N VAL A 69 5.98 6.20 -0.73
CA VAL A 69 6.60 5.30 -1.74
C VAL A 69 7.84 4.58 -1.20
N PHE A 70 8.31 3.58 -1.95
CA PHE A 70 9.65 3.01 -1.77
C PHE A 70 10.72 3.93 -2.37
N ILE A 71 11.41 4.69 -1.52
CA ILE A 71 12.48 5.64 -1.86
C ILE A 71 13.38 5.84 -0.64
N SER A 72 14.62 6.33 -0.79
CA SER A 72 15.40 6.78 0.37
C SER A 72 14.97 8.19 0.80
N ASP A 73 15.18 8.55 2.07
CA ASP A 73 14.88 9.91 2.54
C ASP A 73 15.70 10.97 1.80
N GLN A 74 16.96 10.66 1.42
CA GLN A 74 17.81 11.56 0.65
C GLN A 74 17.34 11.76 -0.80
N ASP A 75 16.65 10.78 -1.37
CA ASP A 75 16.10 10.85 -2.72
C ASP A 75 14.73 11.54 -2.73
N ALA A 76 13.91 11.30 -1.70
CA ALA A 76 12.66 12.01 -1.45
C ALA A 76 12.89 13.53 -1.27
N LEU A 77 13.90 13.91 -0.48
CA LEU A 77 14.31 15.32 -0.29
C LEU A 77 14.86 16.01 -1.56
N ARG A 78 15.11 15.25 -2.63
CA ARG A 78 15.60 15.73 -3.93
C ARG A 78 14.60 15.50 -5.07
N ASP A 79 13.36 15.13 -4.73
CA ASP A 79 12.28 14.82 -5.67
C ASP A 79 12.64 13.75 -6.73
N LEU A 80 13.57 12.85 -6.41
CA LEU A 80 14.07 11.83 -7.32
C LEU A 80 13.07 10.67 -7.54
N PRO A 81 13.25 9.85 -8.60
CA PRO A 81 12.40 8.70 -8.87
C PRO A 81 12.44 7.63 -7.76
N SER A 82 11.28 7.03 -7.46
CA SER A 82 11.17 5.81 -6.67
C SER A 82 11.86 4.63 -7.36
N PHE A 83 12.56 3.79 -6.59
CA PHE A 83 13.20 2.56 -7.08
C PHE A 83 12.23 1.37 -7.21
N ASN A 84 10.92 1.60 -7.06
CA ASN A 84 9.88 0.58 -7.19
C ASN A 84 8.96 0.91 -8.39
N PRO A 85 8.81 0.01 -9.40
CA PRO A 85 8.06 0.32 -10.62
C PRO A 85 6.61 0.77 -10.38
N SER A 86 5.88 0.12 -9.45
CA SER A 86 4.49 0.48 -9.13
C SER A 86 4.40 1.85 -8.44
N CYS A 87 5.36 2.19 -7.58
CA CYS A 87 5.46 3.53 -7.02
C CYS A 87 5.82 4.58 -8.07
N LEU A 88 6.75 4.25 -8.98
CA LEU A 88 7.20 5.15 -10.04
C LEU A 88 6.12 5.43 -11.08
N LYS A 89 5.26 4.44 -11.42
CA LYS A 89 4.05 4.64 -12.26
C LYS A 89 3.21 5.79 -11.71
N TRP A 90 2.86 5.74 -10.43
CA TRP A 90 2.02 6.75 -9.78
C TRP A 90 2.73 8.09 -9.53
N GLN A 91 4.01 8.08 -9.14
CA GLN A 91 4.82 9.31 -9.02
C GLN A 91 4.90 10.05 -10.36
N SER A 92 5.09 9.32 -11.46
CA SER A 92 5.16 9.89 -12.81
C SER A 92 3.80 10.39 -13.27
N PHE A 93 2.75 9.58 -13.11
CA PHE A 93 1.37 9.95 -13.46
C PHE A 93 0.92 11.24 -12.77
N LEU A 94 1.10 11.36 -11.45
CA LEU A 94 0.68 12.55 -10.70
C LEU A 94 1.46 13.81 -11.11
N ARG A 95 2.76 13.69 -11.46
CA ARG A 95 3.55 14.80 -12.01
C ARG A 95 3.07 15.21 -13.40
N LEU A 96 2.75 14.24 -14.28
CA LEU A 96 2.22 14.50 -15.62
C LEU A 96 0.82 15.14 -15.58
N ALA A 97 -0.02 14.73 -14.63
CA ALA A 97 -1.31 15.36 -14.34
C ALA A 97 -1.19 16.78 -13.73
N GLY A 98 0.03 17.25 -13.43
CA GLY A 98 0.25 18.58 -12.87
C GLY A 98 -0.28 18.73 -11.44
N VAL A 99 -0.20 17.66 -10.64
CA VAL A 99 -0.54 17.67 -9.21
C VAL A 99 0.67 18.15 -8.39
N GLU A 100 0.46 19.08 -7.47
CA GLU A 100 1.48 19.40 -6.44
C GLU A 100 1.43 18.36 -5.31
N PHE A 101 2.50 17.60 -5.16
CA PHE A 101 2.67 16.66 -4.05
C PHE A 101 4.15 16.50 -3.67
N ARG A 102 4.41 16.20 -2.40
CA ARG A 102 5.73 15.81 -1.90
C ARG A 102 5.83 14.28 -1.79
N VAL A 103 7.04 13.76 -1.96
CA VAL A 103 7.36 12.33 -1.81
C VAL A 103 7.89 12.05 -0.40
N VAL A 104 7.51 10.93 0.21
CA VAL A 104 8.01 10.49 1.53
C VAL A 104 8.32 8.98 1.51
N SER A 105 9.45 8.59 2.13
CA SER A 105 9.82 7.18 2.29
C SER A 105 8.81 6.43 3.16
N SER A 106 8.51 5.18 2.80
CA SER A 106 7.50 4.38 3.48
C SER A 106 7.76 2.88 3.31
N ASN A 107 6.95 2.08 4.00
CA ASN A 107 6.89 0.63 3.83
C ASN A 107 5.44 0.14 3.75
N ASN A 108 5.27 -1.10 3.30
CA ASN A 108 3.96 -1.72 3.07
C ASN A 108 3.05 -1.73 4.32
N HIS A 109 3.60 -1.80 5.54
CA HIS A 109 2.80 -1.82 6.78
C HIS A 109 2.17 -0.48 7.13
N ALA A 110 2.64 0.63 6.55
CA ALA A 110 2.01 1.94 6.67
C ALA A 110 0.82 2.12 5.71
N SER A 111 0.65 1.24 4.72
CA SER A 111 -0.40 1.37 3.69
C SER A 111 -1.77 0.88 4.17
N PRO A 112 -2.88 1.59 3.84
CA PRO A 112 -4.24 1.13 4.09
C PRO A 112 -4.58 -0.24 3.47
N THR A 113 -3.87 -0.63 2.41
CA THR A 113 -4.08 -1.89 1.67
C THR A 113 -2.96 -2.91 1.88
N GLY A 114 -1.96 -2.59 2.71
CA GLY A 114 -0.75 -3.42 2.86
C GLY A 114 0.23 -3.37 1.69
N ALA A 115 0.04 -2.47 0.72
CA ALA A 115 0.95 -2.28 -0.42
C ALA A 115 1.14 -0.79 -0.77
N LEU A 116 2.36 -0.39 -1.12
CA LEU A 116 2.67 0.95 -1.64
C LEU A 116 2.45 1.05 -3.16
N PRO A 117 2.17 2.26 -3.69
CA PRO A 117 2.02 3.54 -2.99
C PRO A 117 0.61 3.84 -2.47
N PHE A 118 0.52 4.85 -1.60
CA PHE A 118 -0.71 5.55 -1.24
C PHE A 118 -0.42 7.04 -1.02
N LEU A 119 -1.46 7.87 -1.06
CA LEU A 119 -1.37 9.32 -0.89
C LEU A 119 -2.21 9.79 0.31
N ILE A 120 -1.73 10.76 1.09
CA ILE A 120 -2.53 11.49 2.08
C ILE A 120 -2.78 12.90 1.52
N PRO A 121 -4.05 13.32 1.34
CA PRO A 121 -4.37 14.67 0.86
C PRO A 121 -4.12 15.76 1.92
N PRO A 122 -4.07 17.04 1.49
CA PRO A 122 -3.97 18.19 2.38
C PRO A 122 -4.98 18.19 3.53
N ALA A 123 -4.53 18.62 4.70
CA ALA A 123 -5.38 18.89 5.86
C ALA A 123 -6.20 20.15 5.62
N LYS A 124 -7.52 20.00 5.45
CA LYS A 124 -8.46 21.12 5.43
C LYS A 124 -8.86 21.44 6.87
N LEU A 125 -8.65 22.68 7.34
CA LEU A 125 -8.84 23.07 8.76
C LEU A 125 -10.17 22.60 9.37
N ASN A 126 -11.24 22.62 8.58
CA ASN A 126 -12.60 22.33 9.04
C ASN A 126 -13.08 20.91 8.67
N ASP A 127 -12.24 20.04 8.10
CA ASP A 127 -12.61 18.67 7.75
C ASP A 127 -11.50 17.66 8.11
N PRO A 128 -11.60 16.95 9.24
CA PRO A 128 -10.64 15.90 9.60
C PRO A 128 -10.73 14.65 8.69
N LYS A 129 -11.77 14.50 7.85
CA LYS A 129 -11.85 13.40 6.87
C LYS A 129 -11.07 13.70 5.59
N SER A 130 -10.69 14.95 5.32
CA SER A 130 -9.84 15.34 4.19
C SER A 130 -8.53 14.56 4.11
N GLN A 131 -8.06 14.08 5.27
CA GLN A 131 -6.82 13.33 5.47
C GLN A 131 -6.99 11.81 5.25
N THR A 132 -8.13 11.34 4.74
CA THR A 132 -8.37 9.92 4.45
C THR A 132 -7.38 9.44 3.37
N PRO A 133 -6.56 8.41 3.64
CA PRO A 133 -5.59 7.91 2.67
C PRO A 133 -6.24 7.40 1.37
N ILE A 134 -5.65 7.81 0.24
CA ILE A 134 -6.00 7.39 -1.12
C ILE A 134 -5.09 6.21 -1.51
N PRO A 135 -5.59 4.97 -1.62
CA PRO A 135 -4.80 3.82 -2.05
C PRO A 135 -4.49 3.87 -3.55
N SER A 136 -3.48 3.11 -3.99
CA SER A 136 -3.04 2.99 -5.39
C SER A 136 -4.18 2.96 -6.42
N ASN A 137 -5.20 2.11 -6.21
CA ASN A 137 -6.33 1.93 -7.14
C ASN A 137 -7.34 3.10 -7.16
N LYS A 138 -7.00 4.23 -6.54
CA LYS A 138 -7.74 5.50 -6.60
C LYS A 138 -6.85 6.71 -6.95
N LEU A 139 -5.55 6.50 -7.15
CA LEU A 139 -4.61 7.59 -7.47
C LEU A 139 -4.84 8.18 -8.86
N GLU A 140 -5.36 7.39 -9.81
CA GLU A 140 -5.75 7.87 -11.14
C GLU A 140 -6.88 8.89 -11.06
N GLN A 141 -8.06 8.47 -10.57
CA GLN A 141 -9.21 9.36 -10.37
C GLN A 141 -8.82 10.58 -9.54
N TRP A 142 -8.14 10.38 -8.40
CA TRP A 142 -7.76 11.50 -7.54
C TRP A 142 -6.78 12.46 -8.24
N GLY A 143 -5.86 11.96 -9.06
CA GLY A 143 -4.93 12.79 -9.85
C GLY A 143 -5.60 13.54 -11.00
N LEU A 144 -6.65 12.97 -11.61
CA LEU A 144 -7.49 13.67 -12.59
C LEU A 144 -8.36 14.75 -11.92
N ASP A 145 -8.94 14.45 -10.75
CA ASP A 145 -9.80 15.36 -9.98
C ASP A 145 -9.04 16.55 -9.36
N ASN A 146 -7.72 16.44 -9.17
CA ASN A 146 -6.87 17.44 -8.48
C ASN A 146 -5.68 17.92 -9.34
N GLY A 147 -5.60 17.50 -10.61
CA GLY A 147 -4.54 17.87 -11.54
C GLY A 147 -4.80 19.18 -12.28
N THR A 148 -3.73 19.84 -12.73
CA THR A 148 -3.79 21.05 -13.58
C THR A 148 -3.60 20.76 -15.07
N SER A 149 -3.01 19.62 -15.41
CA SER A 149 -2.71 19.21 -16.79
C SER A 149 -3.79 18.29 -17.34
N LYS A 150 -4.24 18.57 -18.58
CA LYS A 150 -5.01 17.58 -19.35
C LYS A 150 -4.07 16.51 -19.91
N LEU A 151 -4.20 15.28 -19.44
CA LEU A 151 -3.53 14.13 -20.03
C LEU A 151 -4.14 13.80 -21.42
N PRO A 152 -3.35 13.25 -22.36
CA PRO A 152 -3.86 12.82 -23.65
C PRO A 152 -4.78 11.60 -23.51
N ASP A 153 -5.87 11.59 -24.28
CA ASP A 153 -6.76 10.42 -24.38
C ASP A 153 -6.07 9.32 -25.21
N VAL A 154 -6.09 8.08 -24.71
CA VAL A 154 -5.41 6.93 -25.31
C VAL A 154 -6.42 5.81 -25.52
N PRO A 155 -6.65 5.32 -26.76
CA PRO A 155 -7.65 4.30 -27.03
C PRO A 155 -7.47 3.05 -26.17
N SER A 156 -8.50 2.68 -25.39
CA SER A 156 -8.39 1.71 -24.29
C SER A 156 -7.70 0.40 -24.69
N ARG A 157 -8.06 -0.17 -25.86
CA ARG A 157 -7.49 -1.42 -26.38
C ARG A 157 -5.96 -1.38 -26.58
N LYS A 158 -5.38 -0.21 -26.85
CA LYS A 158 -3.91 -0.05 -26.89
C LYS A 158 -3.33 -0.04 -25.48
N LEU A 159 -3.96 0.69 -24.55
CA LEU A 159 -3.57 0.74 -23.14
C LEU A 159 -3.65 -0.64 -22.47
N GLU A 160 -4.77 -1.35 -22.63
CA GLU A 160 -5.00 -2.73 -22.17
C GLU A 160 -3.88 -3.69 -22.63
N ALA A 161 -3.45 -3.58 -23.89
CA ALA A 161 -2.37 -4.40 -24.44
C ALA A 161 -0.99 -4.03 -23.84
N TYR A 162 -0.70 -2.74 -23.63
CA TYR A 162 0.54 -2.31 -22.97
C TYR A 162 0.58 -2.72 -21.49
N GLU A 163 -0.52 -2.55 -20.76
CA GLU A 163 -0.59 -2.96 -19.36
C GLU A 163 -0.45 -4.48 -19.19
N ALA A 164 -1.02 -5.28 -20.09
CA ALA A 164 -0.81 -6.73 -20.09
C ALA A 164 0.66 -7.15 -20.32
N LEU A 165 1.41 -6.44 -21.17
CA LEU A 165 2.86 -6.68 -21.35
C LEU A 165 3.67 -6.29 -20.10
N LEU A 166 3.31 -5.15 -19.49
CA LEU A 166 3.98 -4.61 -18.31
C LEU A 166 3.72 -5.46 -17.06
N ASP A 167 2.46 -5.67 -16.69
CA ASP A 167 2.05 -6.29 -15.42
C ASP A 167 2.14 -7.83 -15.43
N HIS A 168 2.46 -8.46 -16.56
CA HIS A 168 2.74 -9.90 -16.63
C HIS A 168 4.20 -10.19 -16.98
N ARG A 169 4.60 -10.00 -18.24
CA ARG A 169 5.91 -10.43 -18.76
C ARG A 169 7.06 -9.64 -18.14
N ILE A 170 6.99 -8.31 -18.20
CA ILE A 170 8.05 -7.43 -17.69
C ILE A 170 8.07 -7.45 -16.15
N ARG A 171 6.90 -7.47 -15.49
CA ARG A 171 6.78 -7.62 -14.04
C ARG A 171 7.41 -8.92 -13.53
N ALA A 172 7.15 -10.06 -14.16
CA ALA A 172 7.74 -11.34 -13.75
C ALA A 172 9.27 -11.32 -13.85
N ALA A 173 9.83 -10.75 -14.92
CA ALA A 173 11.28 -10.60 -15.06
C ALA A 173 11.87 -9.62 -14.04
N TRP A 174 11.22 -8.50 -13.75
CA TRP A 174 11.65 -7.59 -12.66
C TRP A 174 11.66 -8.30 -11.30
N LEU A 175 10.59 -9.04 -10.97
CA LEU A 175 10.49 -9.79 -9.73
C LEU A 175 11.60 -10.86 -9.61
N TYR A 176 11.83 -11.63 -10.67
CA TYR A 176 12.91 -12.61 -10.69
C TYR A 176 14.29 -11.94 -10.53
N THR A 177 14.55 -10.90 -11.34
CA THR A 177 15.83 -10.20 -11.40
C THR A 177 16.20 -9.56 -10.08
N LEU A 178 15.26 -8.91 -9.39
CA LEU A 178 15.54 -8.21 -8.14
C LEU A 178 15.54 -9.14 -6.93
N TYR A 179 14.54 -10.01 -6.79
CA TYR A 179 14.34 -10.77 -5.54
C TYR A 179 15.06 -12.12 -5.54
N LEU A 180 15.02 -12.85 -6.65
CA LEU A 180 15.45 -14.25 -6.73
C LEU A 180 16.87 -14.42 -7.28
N SER A 181 17.30 -13.58 -8.23
CA SER A 181 18.66 -13.63 -8.78
C SER A 181 19.73 -13.37 -7.68
N PRO A 182 20.71 -14.29 -7.48
CA PRO A 182 21.76 -14.11 -6.47
C PRO A 182 22.57 -12.81 -6.68
N LEU A 183 22.82 -12.44 -7.93
CA LEU A 183 23.64 -11.28 -8.33
C LEU A 183 23.10 -9.96 -7.75
N ASN A 184 21.78 -9.81 -7.66
CA ASN A 184 21.14 -8.58 -7.15
C ASN A 184 20.85 -8.62 -5.63
N SER A 185 21.32 -9.63 -4.91
CA SER A 185 21.12 -9.74 -3.45
C SER A 185 21.61 -8.51 -2.67
N GLY A 186 22.68 -7.86 -3.14
CA GLY A 186 23.18 -6.60 -2.56
C GLY A 186 22.22 -5.42 -2.76
N VAL A 187 21.68 -5.27 -3.98
CA VAL A 187 20.71 -4.23 -4.34
C VAL A 187 19.39 -4.43 -3.58
N LEU A 188 18.87 -5.65 -3.58
CA LEU A 188 17.69 -6.06 -2.80
C LEU A 188 17.86 -5.74 -1.32
N SER A 189 19.01 -6.11 -0.75
CA SER A 189 19.32 -5.86 0.66
C SER A 189 19.37 -4.36 0.97
N GLY A 190 20.10 -3.57 0.16
CA GLY A 190 20.24 -2.13 0.36
C GLY A 190 18.93 -1.35 0.23
N LEU A 191 18.06 -1.72 -0.71
CA LEU A 191 16.82 -0.99 -1.02
C LEU A 191 15.62 -1.44 -0.17
N TYR A 192 15.43 -2.75 0.04
CA TYR A 192 14.19 -3.29 0.62
C TYR A 192 14.36 -3.93 2.01
N VAL A 193 15.59 -4.22 2.46
CA VAL A 193 15.83 -4.96 3.72
C VAL A 193 16.52 -4.09 4.78
N ALA A 194 17.65 -3.47 4.43
CA ALA A 194 18.49 -2.71 5.35
C ALA A 194 17.81 -1.47 5.96
N PRO A 195 16.94 -0.70 5.26
CA PRO A 195 16.22 0.44 5.85
C PRO A 195 15.15 0.04 6.87
N ASN A 196 14.57 -1.16 6.75
CA ASN A 196 13.43 -1.59 7.56
C ASN A 196 13.81 -2.08 8.98
N SER A 197 15.07 -2.44 9.23
CA SER A 197 15.56 -2.78 10.57
C SER A 197 17.09 -2.73 10.65
N ALA A 198 17.62 -2.48 11.85
CA ALA A 198 19.03 -2.72 12.18
C ALA A 198 19.31 -4.16 12.65
N SER A 199 18.28 -4.92 13.05
CA SER A 199 18.46 -6.28 13.58
C SER A 199 18.64 -7.30 12.46
N GLN A 200 19.74 -8.05 12.49
CA GLN A 200 20.07 -9.03 11.44
C GLN A 200 19.02 -10.17 11.35
N ILE A 201 18.42 -10.58 12.45
CA ILE A 201 17.35 -11.61 12.47
C ILE A 201 16.08 -11.07 11.79
N VAL A 202 15.76 -9.78 11.96
CA VAL A 202 14.64 -9.14 11.28
C VAL A 202 14.95 -8.93 9.79
N ARG A 203 16.21 -8.64 9.44
CA ARG A 203 16.65 -8.56 8.04
C ARG A 203 16.54 -9.90 7.32
N THR A 204 16.91 -11.02 7.94
CA THR A 204 16.79 -12.34 7.31
C THR A 204 15.34 -12.80 7.14
N THR A 205 14.44 -12.50 8.09
CA THR A 205 13.01 -12.82 7.93
C THR A 205 12.34 -11.94 6.86
N ILE A 206 12.65 -10.64 6.80
CA ILE A 206 12.19 -9.76 5.71
C ILE A 206 12.69 -10.27 4.35
N LEU A 207 13.99 -10.60 4.22
CA LEU A 207 14.56 -11.13 2.98
C LEU A 207 13.88 -12.43 2.53
N HIS A 208 13.60 -13.35 3.47
CA HIS A 208 12.86 -14.57 3.18
C HIS A 208 11.42 -14.29 2.72
N GLN A 209 10.69 -13.40 3.41
CA GLN A 209 9.32 -13.03 3.05
C GLN A 209 9.26 -12.38 1.66
N LEU A 210 10.18 -11.47 1.33
CA LEU A 210 10.25 -10.83 0.01
C LEU A 210 10.53 -11.84 -1.11
N ARG A 211 11.44 -12.80 -0.89
CA ARG A 211 11.75 -13.87 -1.86
C ARG A 211 10.55 -14.80 -2.08
N HIS A 212 9.98 -15.32 -0.99
CA HIS A 212 8.79 -16.17 -1.04
C HIS A 212 7.61 -15.47 -1.72
N ALA A 213 7.40 -14.17 -1.47
CA ALA A 213 6.34 -13.40 -2.12
C ALA A 213 6.57 -13.28 -3.64
N ALA A 214 7.79 -12.95 -4.08
CA ALA A 214 8.12 -12.86 -5.51
C ALA A 214 7.99 -14.22 -6.22
N GLU A 215 8.45 -15.31 -5.60
CA GLU A 215 8.29 -16.68 -6.11
C GLU A 215 6.82 -17.10 -6.21
N THR A 216 6.01 -16.80 -5.18
CA THR A 216 4.56 -17.04 -5.18
C THR A 216 3.85 -16.24 -6.29
N GLU A 217 4.28 -15.00 -6.54
CA GLU A 217 3.70 -14.17 -7.60
C GLU A 217 4.05 -14.68 -9.00
N ILE A 218 5.31 -15.04 -9.24
CA ILE A 218 5.80 -15.57 -10.54
C ILE A 218 5.17 -16.93 -10.87
N THR A 219 5.09 -17.85 -9.91
CA THR A 219 4.45 -19.16 -10.12
C THR A 219 2.96 -19.00 -10.37
N LYS A 220 2.27 -18.13 -9.62
CA LYS A 220 0.86 -17.80 -9.85
C LYS A 220 0.61 -17.16 -11.22
N SER A 221 1.47 -16.25 -11.69
CA SER A 221 1.28 -15.57 -12.98
C SER A 221 1.65 -16.43 -14.19
N SER A 222 2.58 -17.38 -14.04
CA SER A 222 3.02 -18.28 -15.11
C SER A 222 2.21 -19.59 -15.21
N GLY A 223 1.47 -19.95 -14.16
CA GLY A 223 0.78 -21.23 -14.05
C GLY A 223 1.72 -22.45 -13.93
N LYS A 224 3.04 -22.22 -13.82
CA LYS A 224 4.05 -23.27 -13.66
C LYS A 224 4.41 -23.44 -12.16
N PRO A 225 4.63 -24.67 -11.67
CA PRO A 225 4.98 -24.92 -10.27
C PRO A 225 6.43 -24.58 -9.91
N ALA A 226 7.28 -24.28 -10.91
CA ALA A 226 8.70 -23.98 -10.74
C ALA A 226 9.08 -22.73 -11.55
N VAL A 227 9.99 -21.93 -10.97
CA VAL A 227 10.51 -20.70 -11.57
C VAL A 227 11.64 -21.03 -12.54
N ASP A 228 11.38 -21.00 -13.84
CA ASP A 228 12.40 -21.04 -14.89
C ASP A 228 12.80 -19.61 -15.30
N SER A 229 14.05 -19.25 -15.03
CA SER A 229 14.63 -17.97 -15.41
C SER A 229 14.67 -17.74 -16.92
N THR A 230 14.82 -18.81 -17.71
CA THR A 230 14.96 -18.75 -19.17
C THR A 230 13.65 -18.29 -19.80
N THR A 231 12.55 -19.02 -19.55
CA THR A 231 11.18 -18.61 -19.94
C THR A 231 10.87 -17.17 -19.52
N ILE A 232 11.29 -16.75 -18.32
CA ILE A 232 11.00 -15.43 -17.77
C ILE A 232 11.75 -14.33 -18.53
N TYR A 233 13.05 -14.49 -18.76
CA TYR A 233 13.83 -13.50 -19.52
C TYR A 233 13.44 -13.46 -21.00
N ASP A 234 13.18 -14.61 -21.62
CA ASP A 234 12.72 -14.67 -23.01
C ASP A 234 11.35 -14.00 -23.18
N GLY A 235 10.40 -14.28 -22.29
CA GLY A 235 9.07 -13.67 -22.30
C GLY A 235 9.11 -12.15 -22.06
N ALA A 236 10.07 -11.63 -21.30
CA ALA A 236 10.26 -10.19 -21.13
C ALA A 236 11.02 -9.55 -22.30
N ARG A 237 11.98 -10.25 -22.90
CA ARG A 237 12.67 -9.81 -24.13
C ARG A 237 11.68 -9.65 -25.29
N GLU A 238 10.83 -10.64 -25.54
CA GLU A 238 9.71 -10.56 -26.49
C GLU A 238 8.76 -9.37 -26.18
N ALA A 239 8.53 -9.05 -24.90
CA ALA A 239 7.68 -7.91 -24.52
C ALA A 239 8.34 -6.55 -24.83
N PHE A 240 9.65 -6.42 -24.58
CA PHE A 240 10.40 -5.22 -24.94
C PHE A 240 10.56 -5.07 -26.45
N GLU A 241 10.75 -6.17 -27.20
CA GLU A 241 10.73 -6.18 -28.66
C GLU A 241 9.36 -5.71 -29.19
N ALA A 242 8.25 -6.24 -28.67
CA ALA A 242 6.90 -5.83 -29.05
C ALA A 242 6.59 -4.35 -28.74
N LEU A 243 7.09 -3.81 -27.63
CA LEU A 243 6.97 -2.39 -27.29
C LEU A 243 7.83 -1.51 -28.21
N ALA A 244 9.06 -1.94 -28.53
CA ALA A 244 9.97 -1.19 -29.41
C ALA A 244 9.52 -1.16 -30.87
N ILE A 245 8.81 -2.19 -31.33
CA ILE A 245 8.24 -2.30 -32.69
C ILE A 245 6.97 -1.43 -32.87
N MET A 246 6.45 -0.81 -31.80
CA MET A 246 5.19 -0.04 -31.82
C MET A 246 5.33 1.50 -31.67
N PRO A 247 6.25 2.19 -32.34
CA PRO A 247 6.39 3.64 -32.21
C PRO A 247 5.25 4.40 -32.91
N HIS A 248 4.68 5.38 -32.20
CA HIS A 248 3.98 6.55 -32.74
C HIS A 248 3.06 6.36 -33.97
N SER A 249 2.07 5.48 -33.87
CA SER A 249 0.82 5.65 -34.65
C SER A 249 0.00 6.81 -34.06
N ALA A 250 0.52 8.03 -34.18
CA ALA A 250 -0.12 9.28 -33.80
C ALA A 250 -0.70 9.96 -35.05
N SER A 251 -1.98 10.32 -34.98
CA SER A 251 -2.75 11.05 -36.00
C SER A 251 -3.90 11.76 -35.27
#